data_AF-A0A261FN50-F1
#
_entry.id   AF-A0A261FN50-F1
#
_cell.length_a   1.000
_cell.length_b   1.000
_cell.length_c   1.000
_cell.angle_alpha   90.00
_cell.angle_beta   90.00
_cell.angle_gamma   90.00
#
_symmetry.space_group_name_H-M   'P 1'
#
loop_
_entity.id
_entity.type
_entity.pdbx_description
1 polymer ?
#
loop_
_entity_poly.entity_id
_entity_poly.type
_entity_poly.pdbx_seq_one_letter_code
_entity_poly.pdbx_strand_id
1 'polypeptide(L)'
;MNTVFLIIKQIDGVKHLAGVAATIGDAADLLAKWEPECPDNFNFLGTKQEYGVTRHLFNIPFNMQYLIYEVPMNSEVPAELFKKEYGGI
;
A
#
# COMPACT_ATOMS: atom_id res chain seq x y z
N MET A 1 -5.96 -6.83 17.95
CA MET A 1 -6.64 -7.26 16.71
C MET A 1 -5.55 -7.59 15.72
N ASN A 2 -5.65 -8.71 15.00
CA ASN A 2 -4.67 -9.04 13.98
C ASN A 2 -4.96 -8.19 12.73
N THR A 3 -3.97 -7.44 12.27
CA THR A 3 -4.01 -6.68 11.03
C THR A 3 -3.07 -7.29 10.02
N VAL A 4 -3.33 -7.03 8.75
CA VAL A 4 -2.44 -7.35 7.63
C VAL A 4 -2.20 -6.07 6.84
N PHE A 5 -1.03 -6.01 6.19
CA PHE A 5 -0.61 -4.91 5.36
C PHE A 5 -0.75 -5.34 3.90
N LEU A 6 -1.75 -4.79 3.22
CA LEU A 6 -1.96 -5.00 1.79
C LEU A 6 -1.06 -4.05 1.02
N ILE A 7 -0.24 -4.59 0.13
CA ILE A 7 0.60 -3.83 -0.78
C ILE A 7 -0.12 -3.81 -2.13
N ILE A 8 -0.53 -2.63 -2.56
CA ILE A 8 -1.28 -2.41 -3.80
C ILE A 8 -0.39 -1.69 -4.79
N LYS A 9 -0.15 -2.29 -5.96
CA LYS A 9 0.55 -1.65 -7.07
C LYS A 9 -0.44 -0.94 -7.99
N GLN A 10 -0.19 0.32 -8.27
CA GLN A 10 -0.93 1.16 -9.19
C GLN A 10 -0.19 1.26 -10.53
N ILE A 11 -0.83 0.80 -11.60
CA ILE A 11 -0.33 0.83 -12.98
C ILE A 11 -1.38 1.52 -13.84
N ASP A 12 -1.04 2.63 -14.50
CA ASP A 12 -1.98 3.43 -15.31
C ASP A 12 -3.31 3.77 -14.59
N GLY A 13 -3.19 4.04 -13.29
CA GLY A 13 -4.31 4.34 -12.38
C GLY A 13 -5.13 3.13 -11.94
N VAL A 14 -4.82 1.93 -12.41
CA VAL A 14 -5.45 0.67 -12.00
C VAL A 14 -4.70 0.08 -10.82
N LYS A 15 -5.42 -0.25 -9.75
CA LYS A 15 -4.88 -0.77 -8.50
C LYS A 15 -4.96 -2.30 -8.47
N HIS A 16 -3.84 -2.96 -8.23
CA HIS A 16 -3.70 -4.41 -8.16
C HIS A 16 -3.07 -4.84 -6.84
N LEU A 17 -3.56 -5.94 -6.25
CA LEU A 17 -2.88 -6.53 -5.10
C LEU A 17 -1.52 -7.07 -5.55
N ALA A 18 -0.44 -6.52 -4.99
CA ALA A 18 0.93 -6.95 -5.25
C ALA A 18 1.46 -7.87 -4.15
N GLY A 19 1.01 -7.70 -2.90
CA GLY A 19 1.43 -8.55 -1.79
C GLY A 19 0.61 -8.33 -0.52
N VAL A 20 0.82 -9.23 0.44
CA VAL A 20 0.24 -9.18 1.78
C VAL A 20 1.36 -9.44 2.77
N ALA A 21 1.46 -8.61 3.81
CA ALA A 21 2.47 -8.73 4.84
C ALA A 21 1.86 -8.70 6.24
N ALA A 22 2.53 -9.33 7.22
CA ALA A 22 2.08 -9.37 8.60
C ALA A 22 2.43 -8.08 9.37
N THR A 23 3.51 -7.42 8.98
CA THR A 23 3.97 -6.16 9.58
C THR A 23 4.28 -5.12 8.53
N ILE A 24 4.31 -3.85 8.94
CA ILE A 24 4.74 -2.74 8.07
C ILE A 24 6.22 -2.88 7.65
N GLY A 25 7.06 -3.48 8.51
CA GLY A 25 8.46 -3.77 8.19
C GLY A 25 8.60 -4.83 7.10
N ASP A 26 7.84 -5.92 7.18
CA ASP A 26 7.83 -6.94 6.13
C ASP A 26 7.33 -6.38 4.79
N ALA A 27 6.35 -5.47 4.83
CA ALA A 27 5.85 -4.80 3.63
C ALA A 27 6.93 -3.89 3.00
N ALA A 28 7.66 -3.15 3.83
CA ALA A 28 8.80 -2.35 3.42
C ALA A 28 9.91 -3.20 2.80
N ASP A 29 10.26 -4.32 3.42
CA ASP A 29 11.28 -5.25 2.92
C ASP A 29 10.90 -5.87 1.58
N LEU A 30 9.61 -6.20 1.39
CA LEU A 30 9.11 -6.67 0.09
C LEU A 30 9.27 -5.61 -1.00
N LEU A 31 8.93 -4.35 -0.69
CA LEU A 31 9.07 -3.24 -1.63
C LEU A 31 10.54 -2.98 -1.98
N ALA A 32 11.44 -2.97 -0.99
CA ALA A 32 12.87 -2.81 -1.20
C ALA A 32 13.47 -3.93 -2.09
N LYS A 33 12.95 -5.16 -1.98
CA LYS A 33 13.35 -6.27 -2.86
C LYS A 33 12.86 -6.10 -4.30
N TRP A 34 11.67 -5.54 -4.50
CA TRP A 34 11.11 -5.33 -5.85
C TRP A 34 11.71 -4.12 -6.56
N GLU A 35 12.15 -3.12 -5.80
CA GLU A 35 12.70 -1.87 -6.31
C GLU A 35 14.17 -1.71 -5.82
N PRO A 36 15.13 -2.49 -6.35
CA PRO A 36 16.52 -2.51 -5.85
C PRO A 36 17.29 -1.20 -6.12
N GLU A 37 16.77 -0.33 -6.97
CA GLU A 37 17.27 1.02 -7.23
C GLU A 37 16.74 2.06 -6.23
N CYS A 38 15.87 1.63 -5.30
CA CYS A 38 15.36 2.46 -4.23
C CYS A 38 16.51 2.90 -3.31
N PRO A 39 16.66 4.22 -3.05
CA PRO A 39 17.68 4.70 -2.14
C PRO A 39 17.42 4.24 -0.70
N ASP A 40 18.48 4.00 0.06
CA ASP A 40 18.46 3.52 1.46
C ASP A 40 17.68 4.44 2.43
N ASN A 41 17.30 5.64 2.00
CA ASN A 41 16.61 6.65 2.80
C ASN A 41 15.07 6.52 2.74
N PHE A 42 14.58 5.28 2.65
CA PHE A 42 13.17 4.95 2.80
C PHE A 42 12.69 5.20 4.23
N ASN A 43 11.82 6.19 4.39
CA ASN A 43 11.30 6.60 5.69
C ASN A 43 9.78 6.71 5.66
N PHE A 44 9.18 6.21 6.75
CA PHE A 44 7.79 6.40 7.05
C PHE A 44 7.50 7.88 7.32
N LEU A 45 6.52 8.44 6.59
CA LEU A 45 6.10 9.83 6.71
C LEU A 45 4.88 10.02 7.62
N GLY A 46 4.08 8.99 7.80
CA GLY A 46 2.84 9.05 8.56
C GLY A 46 1.73 8.19 7.96
N THR A 47 0.53 8.35 8.51
CA THR A 47 -0.66 7.62 8.08
C THR A 47 -1.75 8.56 7.59
N LYS A 48 -2.61 8.06 6.71
CA LYS A 48 -3.85 8.74 6.28
C LYS A 48 -5.01 7.76 6.28
N GLN A 49 -6.21 8.20 6.69
CA GLN A 49 -7.42 7.39 6.54
C GLN A 49 -7.96 7.48 5.11
N GLU A 50 -8.18 6.34 4.48
CA GLU A 50 -8.73 6.23 3.13
C GLU A 50 -9.64 5.00 3.06
N TYR A 51 -10.84 5.15 2.49
CA TYR A 51 -11.77 4.02 2.26
C TYR A 51 -12.11 3.20 3.52
N GLY A 52 -12.02 3.80 4.71
CA GLY A 52 -12.27 3.12 5.99
C GLY A 52 -11.09 2.31 6.53
N VAL A 53 -9.90 2.42 5.94
CA VAL A 53 -8.67 1.78 6.40
C VAL A 53 -7.50 2.77 6.47
N THR A 54 -6.44 2.39 7.18
CA THR A 54 -5.24 3.21 7.33
C THR A 54 -4.28 2.99 6.17
N ARG A 55 -3.97 4.02 5.39
CA ARG A 55 -2.87 4.05 4.44
C ARG A 55 -1.59 4.53 5.11
N HIS A 56 -0.49 3.82 4.87
CA HIS A 56 0.86 4.19 5.30
C HIS A 56 1.59 4.95 4.18
N LEU A 57 2.24 6.08 4.51
CA LEU A 57 2.89 6.99 3.57
C LEU A 57 4.41 6.94 3.73
N PHE A 58 5.13 7.02 2.61
CA PHE A 58 6.59 6.98 2.58
C PHE A 58 7.20 8.04 1.66
N ASN A 59 8.45 8.42 1.90
CA ASN A 59 9.15 9.55 1.28
C ASN A 59 9.82 9.26 -0.07
N ILE A 60 9.44 8.20 -0.78
CA ILE A 60 10.12 7.75 -2.02
C ILE A 60 9.15 7.52 -3.19
N PRO A 61 9.64 7.53 -4.45
CA PRO A 61 8.81 7.56 -5.65
C PRO A 61 7.83 6.39 -5.81
N PHE A 62 8.08 5.24 -5.17
CA PHE A 62 7.08 4.18 -5.20
C PHE A 62 5.80 4.52 -4.45
N ASN A 63 5.73 5.51 -3.55
CA ASN A 63 4.47 5.84 -2.85
C ASN A 63 3.32 6.24 -3.82
N MET A 64 3.64 6.62 -5.05
CA MET A 64 2.62 6.85 -6.09
C MET A 64 2.26 5.58 -6.88
N GLN A 65 3.17 4.61 -6.97
CA GLN A 65 2.96 3.35 -7.70
C GLN A 65 2.65 2.15 -6.79
N TYR A 66 2.92 2.24 -5.48
CA TYR A 66 2.75 1.20 -4.48
C TYR A 66 2.17 1.87 -3.24
N LEU A 67 1.06 1.32 -2.77
CA LEU A 67 0.26 1.81 -1.67
C LEU A 67 0.23 0.72 -0.61
N ILE A 68 0.46 1.07 0.67
CA ILE A 68 0.36 0.11 1.76
C ILE A 68 -0.84 0.46 2.63
N TYR A 69 -1.79 -0.48 2.74
CA TYR A 69 -2.99 -0.35 3.53
C TYR A 69 -3.00 -1.35 4.69
N GLU A 70 -3.24 -0.87 5.89
CA GLU A 70 -3.44 -1.70 7.08
C GLU A 70 -4.92 -2.05 7.21
N VAL A 71 -5.20 -3.35 7.14
CA VAL A 71 -6.57 -3.89 7.13
C VAL A 71 -6.72 -4.93 8.25
N PRO A 72 -7.80 -4.88 9.06
CA PRO A 72 -8.06 -5.92 10.05
C PRO A 72 -8.35 -7.27 9.37
N MET A 73 -7.74 -8.36 9.84
CA MET A 73 -7.88 -9.71 9.22
C MET A 73 -9.33 -10.24 9.19
N ASN A 74 -10.19 -9.73 10.07
CA ASN A 74 -11.59 -10.15 10.20
C ASN A 74 -12.57 -9.12 9.62
N SER A 75 -12.07 -8.13 8.87
CA SER A 75 -12.89 -7.11 8.23
C SER A 75 -12.92 -7.33 6.72
N GLU A 76 -14.05 -6.99 6.11
CA GLU A 76 -14.12 -6.94 4.65
C GLU A 76 -13.12 -5.90 4.13
N VAL A 77 -12.30 -6.31 3.17
CA VAL A 77 -11.38 -5.40 2.49
C VAL A 77 -12.24 -4.46 1.63
N PRO A 78 -12.14 -3.12 1.82
CA PRO A 78 -12.95 -2.19 1.03
C PRO A 78 -12.68 -2.35 -0.47
N ALA A 79 -13.73 -2.60 -1.26
CA ALA A 79 -13.60 -2.80 -2.70
C ALA A 79 -13.02 -1.56 -3.41
N GLU A 80 -13.23 -0.38 -2.82
CA GLU A 80 -12.69 0.92 -3.24
C GLU A 80 -11.15 0.93 -3.32
N LEU A 81 -10.47 0.09 -2.54
CA LEU A 81 -9.00 -0.03 -2.61
C LEU A 81 -8.49 -0.52 -3.96
N PHE A 82 -9.33 -1.24 -4.70
CA PHE A 82 -8.98 -1.80 -6.00
C PHE A 82 -9.68 -1.08 -7.17
N LYS A 83 -10.45 -0.02 -6.88
CA LYS A 83 -11.07 0.81 -7.93
C LYS A 83 -10.02 1.70 -8.57
N LYS A 84 -10.14 1.89 -9.88
CA LYS A 84 -9.32 2.84 -10.66
C LYS A 84 -9.58 4.27 -10.15
N GLU A 85 -8.54 5.09 -10.01
CA GLU A 85 -8.72 6.49 -9.57
C GLU A 85 -9.24 7.43 -10.67
N TYR A 86 -9.32 6.97 -11.91
CA TYR A 86 -9.93 7.74 -12.99
C TYR A 86 -11.45 7.59 -12.93
N GLY A 87 -12.13 8.61 -12.38
CA GLY A 87 -13.56 8.78 -12.57
C GLY A 87 -13.91 8.99 -14.04
N GLY A 88 -14.95 8.30 -14.51
CA GLY A 88 -15.68 8.58 -15.74
C GLY A 88 -15.39 7.65 -16.92
N ILE A 89 -16.32 6.73 -17.21
CA ILE A 89 -17.47 7.03 -18.08
C ILE A 89 -18.72 6.39 -17.46
#